data_AF-A0A7K2M7R6-F1
#
_entry.id   AF-A0A7K2M7R6-F1
#
_cell.length_a   1.000
_cell.length_b   1.000
_cell.length_c   1.000
_cell.angle_alpha   90.00
_cell.angle_beta   90.00
_cell.angle_gamma   90.00
#
_symmetry.space_group_name_H-M   'P 1'
#
loop_
_entity.id
_entity.type
_entity.pdbx_description
1 polymer ?
#
loop_
_entity_poly.entity_id
_entity_poly.type
_entity_poly.pdbx_seq_one_letter_code
_entity_poly.pdbx_strand_id
1 'polypeptide(L)' 'LLSLAVAQGLDELPGPQRQVLVLRFYADLPVRDIAEQLGVPEGTVKSRLHTAVRALRTRLHENEVV' A
#
# COMPACT_ATOMS: atom_id res chain seq x y z
N LEU A 1 -6.17 8.19 -16.64
CA LEU A 1 -4.71 7.95 -16.75
C LEU A 1 -4.09 7.75 -15.38
N LEU A 2 -4.18 8.73 -14.47
CA LEU A 2 -3.65 8.59 -13.09
C LEU A 2 -4.18 7.36 -12.33
N SER A 3 -5.48 7.06 -12.45
CA SER A 3 -6.10 5.89 -11.81
C SER A 3 -5.55 4.54 -12.33
N LEU A 4 -5.18 4.45 -13.60
CA LEU A 4 -4.64 3.23 -14.20
C LEU A 4 -3.20 2.99 -13.75
N ALA A 5 -2.37 4.04 -13.73
CA ALA A 5 -0.99 3.96 -13.24
C ALA A 5 -0.93 3.56 -11.76
N VAL A 6 -1.84 4.09 -10.93
CA VAL A 6 -1.95 3.69 -9.52
C VAL A 6 -2.37 2.22 -9.40
N ALA A 7 -3.35 1.77 -10.19
CA ALA A 7 -3.77 0.37 -10.18
C ALA A 7 -2.62 -0.59 -10.54
N GLN A 8 -1.87 -0.28 -11.61
CA GLN A 8 -0.69 -1.06 -12.01
C GLN A 8 0.39 -1.04 -10.94
N GLY A 9 0.69 0.13 -10.37
CA GLY A 9 1.68 0.26 -9.30
C GLY A 9 1.32 -0.55 -8.05
N LEU A 10 0.02 -0.67 -7.72
CA LEU A 10 -0.47 -1.51 -6.63
C LEU A 10 -0.32 -3.01 -6.94
N ASP A 11 -0.61 -3.45 -8.16
CA ASP A 11 -0.51 -4.86 -8.58
C ASP A 11 0.91 -5.40 -8.43
N GLU A 12 1.92 -4.56 -8.65
CA GLU A 12 3.32 -4.93 -8.56
C GLU A 12 3.87 -4.89 -7.12
N LEU A 13 3.11 -4.41 -6.13
CA LEU A 13 3.56 -4.46 -4.74
C LEU A 13 3.49 -5.89 -4.18
N PRO A 14 4.43 -6.27 -3.29
CA PRO A 14 4.29 -7.48 -2.49
C PRO A 14 2.94 -7.54 -1.78
N GLY A 15 2.33 -8.72 -1.72
CA GLY A 15 0.99 -8.93 -1.14
C GLY A 15 0.76 -8.18 0.17
N PRO A 16 1.63 -8.33 1.19
CA PRO A 16 1.46 -7.64 2.48
C PRO A 16 1.53 -6.11 2.40
N GLN A 17 2.27 -5.54 1.45
CA GLN A 17 2.35 -4.10 1.24
C GLN A 17 1.10 -3.57 0.55
N ARG A 18 0.64 -4.27 -0.50
CA ARG A 18 -0.64 -3.95 -1.16
C ARG A 18 -1.80 -4.03 -0.17
N GLN A 19 -1.85 -5.08 0.65
CA GLN A 19 -2.94 -5.31 1.60
C GLN A 19 -3.13 -4.14 2.58
N VAL A 20 -2.04 -3.64 3.17
CA VAL A 20 -2.15 -2.52 4.11
C VAL A 20 -2.56 -1.21 3.43
N LEU A 21 -2.16 -0.99 2.17
CA LEU A 21 -2.61 0.18 1.40
C LEU A 21 -4.10 0.09 1.05
N VAL A 22 -4.57 -1.07 0.61
CA VAL A 22 -5.97 -1.30 0.28
C VAL A 22 -6.84 -1.09 1.52
N LEU A 23 -6.48 -1.73 2.63
CA LEU A 23 -7.25 -1.59 3.87
C LEU A 23 -7.23 -0.15 4.40
N ARG A 24 -6.08 0.54 4.30
CA ARG A 24 -5.98 1.91 4.81
C ARG A 24 -6.70 2.94 3.94
N PHE A 25 -6.60 2.85 2.61
CA PHE A 25 -7.03 3.94 1.72
C PHE A 25 -8.30 3.63 0.92
N TYR A 26 -8.59 2.35 0.64
CA TYR A 26 -9.81 1.95 -0.06
C TYR A 26 -10.92 1.52 0.91
N ALA A 27 -10.56 0.83 1.99
CA ALA A 27 -11.52 0.43 3.04
C ALA A 27 -11.58 1.43 4.22
N ASP A 28 -10.76 2.48 4.18
CA ASP A 28 -10.64 3.54 5.20
C ASP A 28 -10.52 3.03 6.65
N LEU A 29 -9.86 1.88 6.84
CA LEU A 29 -9.67 1.30 8.16
C LEU A 29 -8.53 2.01 8.92
N PRO A 30 -8.69 2.27 10.23
CA PRO A 30 -7.61 2.75 11.06
C PRO A 30 -6.57 1.64 11.29
N VAL A 31 -5.34 2.04 11.63
CA VAL A 31 -4.20 1.11 11.80
C VAL A 31 -4.47 -0.02 12.78
N ARG A 32 -5.20 0.26 13.87
CA ARG A 32 -5.58 -0.74 14.88
C ARG A 32 -6.44 -1.83 14.27
N ASP A 33 -7.49 -1.46 13.55
CA ASP A 33 -8.44 -2.42 12.97
C ASP A 33 -7.77 -3.24 11.85
N ILE A 34 -6.82 -2.64 11.11
CA ILE A 34 -5.96 -3.37 10.15
C ILE A 34 -5.09 -4.40 10.87
N ALA A 35 -4.51 -4.03 12.02
CA ALA A 35 -3.66 -4.91 12.81
C ALA A 35 -4.45 -6.12 13.32
N GLU A 36 -5.66 -5.88 13.84
CA GLU A 36 -6.60 -6.92 14.25
C GLU A 36 -7.00 -7.83 13.09
N GLN A 37 -7.41 -7.25 11.95
CA GLN A 37 -7.85 -8.01 10.77
C GLN A 37 -6.74 -8.88 10.17
N LEU A 38 -5.49 -8.42 10.21
CA LEU A 38 -4.35 -9.15 9.66
C LEU A 38 -3.66 -10.05 10.69
N GLY A 39 -4.04 -9.99 11.97
CA GLY A 39 -3.39 -10.75 13.04
C GLY A 39 -1.92 -10.38 13.25
N VAL A 40 -1.57 -9.10 13.11
CA VAL A 40 -0.19 -8.60 13.26
C VAL A 40 -0.12 -7.40 14.21
N PRO A 41 1.04 -7.08 14.81
CA PRO A 41 1.19 -5.87 15.61
C PRO A 41 0.93 -4.59 14.81
N GLU A 42 0.40 -3.53 15.44
CA GLU A 42 0.26 -2.21 14.81
C GLU A 42 1.59 -1.68 14.25
N GLY A 43 2.70 -1.94 14.93
CA GLY A 43 4.04 -1.57 14.46
C GLY A 43 4.38 -2.20 13.11
N THR A 44 3.93 -3.43 12.86
CA THR A 44 4.05 -4.12 11.57
C THR A 44 3.18 -3.49 10.50
N VAL A 45 1.96 -3.05 10.84
CA VAL A 45 1.11 -2.30 9.90
C VAL A 45 1.78 -0.98 9.51
N LYS A 46 2.28 -0.22 10.50
CA LYS A 46 2.96 1.07 10.28
C LYS A 46 4.21 0.91 9.40
N SER A 47 5.06 -0.09 9.68
CA SER A 47 6.26 -0.33 8.88
C SER A 47 5.96 -0.82 7.46
N ARG A 48 4.93 -1.67 7.29
CA ARG A 48 4.44 -2.07 5.96
C ARG A 48 3.86 -0.90 5.19
N LEU A 49 3.06 -0.03 5.80
CA LEU A 49 2.53 1.17 5.16
C LEU A 49 3.66 2.09 4.70
N HIS A 50 4.65 2.34 5.56
CA HIS A 50 5.80 3.17 5.21
C HIS A 50 6.54 2.63 3.98
N THR A 51 6.87 1.33 3.99
CA THR A 51 7.59 0.69 2.88
C THR A 51 6.74 0.58 1.61
N ALA A 52 5.44 0.30 1.74
CA ALA A 52 4.49 0.22 0.62
C ALA A 52 4.32 1.57 -0.10
N VAL A 53 4.14 2.67 0.65
CA VAL A 53 4.03 4.02 0.06
C VAL A 53 5.32 4.40 -0.67
N ARG A 54 6.48 4.07 -0.10
CA ARG A 54 7.77 4.34 -0.72
C ARG A 54 7.94 3.56 -2.03
N ALA A 55 7.62 2.26 -2.02
CA ALA A 55 7.68 1.41 -3.21
C ALA A 55 6.71 1.87 -4.30
N LEU A 56 5.47 2.22 -3.94
CA LEU A 56 4.49 2.73 -4.89
C LEU A 56 4.94 4.04 -5.53
N ARG A 57 5.50 4.96 -4.74
CA ARG A 57 6.07 6.21 -5.28
C ARG A 57 7.20 5.95 -6.26
N THR A 58 8.12 5.05 -5.95
CA THR A 58 9.23 4.71 -6.87
C THR A 58 8.68 4.19 -8.20
N ARG A 59 7.75 3.24 -8.17
CA ARG A 59 7.12 2.68 -9.39
C ARG A 59 6.38 3.72 -10.22
N LEU A 60 5.64 4.63 -9.56
CA LEU A 60 4.92 5.69 -10.28
C LEU A 60 5.88 6.67 -10.97
N HIS A 61 7.00 7.03 -10.34
CA HIS A 61 8.01 7.86 -11.00
C HIS A 61 8.71 7.13 -12.14
N GLU A 62 8.99 5.83 -12.01
CA GLU A 62 9.56 5.02 -13.10
C GLU A 62 8.63 4.98 -14.34
N ASN A 63 7.31 4.95 -14.11
CA ASN A 63 6.30 4.97 -15.17
C ASN A 63 6.01 6.37 -15.74
N GLU A 64 6.45 7.46 -15.10
CA GLU A 64 6.33 8.83 -15.61
C GLU A 64 7.45 9.21 -16.60
N VAL A 65 8.49 8.37 -16.73
CA VAL A 65 9.55 8.56 -17.72
C VAL A 65 9.12 7.99 -19.07
N VAL A 66 8.33 8.76 -19.82
CA VAL A 66 8.07 8.57 -21.26
C VAL A 66 8.16 9.91 -21.97
#